data_AF-A0A2E7UN84-F1
#
_entry.id   AF-A0A2E7UN84-F1
#
_cell.length_a   1.000
_cell.length_b   1.000
_cell.length_c   1.000
_cell.angle_alpha   90.00
_cell.angle_beta   90.00
_cell.angle_gamma   90.00
#
_symmetry.space_group_name_H-M   'P 1'
#
loop_
_entity.id
_entity.type
_entity.pdbx_description
1 polymer ?
#
loop_
_entity_poly.entity_id
_entity_poly.type
_entity_poly.pdbx_seq_one_letter_code
_entity_poly.pdbx_strand_id
1 'polypeptide(L)'
;MRPPFSKTRWVIATLSRPSFSISMTARVRSMESADPSPTECNPLWEAWRGGSAPADQHCAGCAWQYMGGRGRPVSRCHRFRGARVDENWAACPAFIATEDLSCDDCGACCREAFHVVELSPRDPFRAARPDLVEQEDGRHVLKRNAQGWCPCLSRTSCGFRCGEYEQRPRTCRDFTLGSANCCEARRRVGRTP
;
A
#
# COMPACT_ATOMS: atom_id res chain seq x y z
N MET A 1 49.43 -4.14 -33.50
CA MET A 1 50.60 -3.35 -33.07
C MET A 1 50.41 -3.00 -31.59
N ARG A 2 51.27 -3.53 -30.69
CA ARG A 2 51.30 -3.24 -29.24
C ARG A 2 52.54 -2.38 -28.95
N PRO A 3 52.47 -1.32 -28.14
CA PRO A 3 53.66 -0.60 -27.69
C PRO A 3 54.34 -1.32 -26.49
N PRO A 4 55.63 -1.03 -26.22
CA PRO A 4 56.49 -1.87 -25.40
C PRO A 4 56.41 -1.58 -23.89
N PHE A 5 56.65 -2.64 -23.11
CA PHE A 5 56.74 -2.63 -21.65
C PHE A 5 58.03 -1.94 -21.17
N SER A 6 57.87 -0.87 -20.39
CA SER A 6 58.93 -0.25 -19.58
C SER A 6 59.05 -0.96 -18.24
N LYS A 7 60.21 -1.56 -17.97
CA LYS A 7 60.55 -2.19 -16.68
C LYS A 7 61.12 -1.13 -15.74
N THR A 8 60.37 -0.71 -14.73
CA THR A 8 60.92 0.07 -13.61
C THR A 8 61.08 -0.84 -12.40
N ARG A 9 62.34 -1.06 -12.02
CA ARG A 9 62.82 -1.87 -10.90
C ARG A 9 62.70 -1.03 -9.62
N TRP A 10 61.81 -1.42 -8.71
CA TRP A 10 61.72 -0.82 -7.38
C TRP A 10 62.43 -1.72 -6.37
N VAL A 11 63.43 -1.14 -5.70
CA VAL A 11 64.20 -1.74 -4.62
C VAL A 11 63.30 -1.80 -3.38
N ILE A 12 63.09 -3.00 -2.84
CA ILE A 12 62.30 -3.21 -1.62
C ILE A 12 63.20 -2.92 -0.42
N ALA A 13 62.94 -1.82 0.29
CA ALA A 13 63.52 -1.58 1.61
C ALA A 13 62.77 -2.43 2.65
N THR A 14 63.46 -3.41 3.23
CA THR A 14 62.98 -4.22 4.35
C THR A 14 62.98 -3.38 5.63
N LEU A 15 61.80 -3.00 6.10
CA LEU A 15 61.60 -2.45 7.44
C LEU A 15 61.07 -3.53 8.39
N SER A 16 61.81 -3.72 9.47
CA SER A 16 61.56 -4.65 10.58
C SER A 16 60.25 -4.31 11.30
N ARG A 17 59.41 -5.32 11.57
CA ARG A 17 58.15 -5.18 12.30
C ARG A 17 58.40 -5.32 13.81
N PRO A 18 57.98 -4.36 14.65
CA PRO A 18 57.92 -4.58 16.09
C PRO A 18 56.70 -5.46 16.45
N SER A 19 56.95 -6.49 17.25
CA SER A 19 55.93 -7.36 17.83
C SER A 19 55.16 -6.62 18.91
N PHE A 20 53.92 -6.23 18.64
CA PHE A 20 52.98 -5.77 19.65
C PHE A 20 52.09 -6.93 20.10
N SER A 21 52.29 -7.37 21.35
CA SER A 21 51.40 -8.27 22.06
C SER A 21 50.23 -7.46 22.63
N ILE A 22 49.05 -7.56 22.01
CA ILE A 22 47.81 -6.96 22.52
C ILE A 22 47.12 -7.98 23.42
N SER A 23 47.00 -7.64 24.70
CA SER A 23 46.29 -8.42 25.71
C SER A 23 44.78 -8.37 25.45
N MET A 24 44.17 -9.49 25.05
CA MET A 24 42.73 -9.62 24.84
C MET A 24 42.02 -9.81 26.19
N THR A 25 41.60 -8.72 26.82
CA THR A 25 40.49 -8.75 27.80
C THR A 25 39.55 -7.58 27.54
N ALA A 26 38.93 -7.57 26.36
CA ALA A 26 37.73 -6.77 26.13
C ALA A 26 36.53 -7.65 26.50
N ARG A 27 35.84 -7.33 27.61
CA ARG A 27 34.52 -7.88 27.90
C ARG A 27 33.60 -7.49 26.77
N VAL A 28 33.28 -8.46 25.92
CA VAL A 28 32.17 -8.36 24.97
C VAL A 28 30.93 -8.22 25.83
N ARG A 29 30.36 -7.00 25.91
CA ARG A 29 28.98 -6.85 26.35
C ARG A 29 28.15 -7.55 25.28
N SER A 30 27.67 -8.75 25.57
CA SER A 30 26.55 -9.35 24.83
C SER A 30 25.41 -8.34 24.88
N MET A 31 25.26 -7.57 23.81
CA MET A 31 23.96 -7.02 23.47
C MET A 31 23.16 -8.22 23.04
N GLU A 32 22.46 -8.81 24.00
CA GLU A 32 21.38 -9.75 23.75
C GLU A 32 20.37 -8.98 22.89
N SER A 33 20.46 -9.11 21.57
CA SER A 33 19.38 -8.74 20.68
C SER A 33 18.24 -9.65 21.08
N ALA A 34 17.29 -9.12 21.85
CA ALA A 34 16.04 -9.80 22.10
C ALA A 34 15.47 -10.16 20.73
N ASP A 35 15.48 -11.46 20.39
CA ASP A 35 14.74 -11.92 19.24
C ASP A 35 13.30 -11.45 19.46
N PRO A 36 12.72 -10.69 18.52
CA PRO A 36 11.37 -10.20 18.68
C PRO A 36 10.46 -11.40 18.96
N SER A 37 9.62 -11.25 19.97
CA SER A 37 8.67 -12.29 20.37
C SER A 37 7.91 -12.78 19.13
N PRO A 38 7.55 -14.07 19.00
CA PRO A 38 6.80 -14.57 17.84
C PRO A 38 5.50 -13.81 17.56
N THR A 39 5.00 -13.06 18.54
CA THR A 39 3.82 -12.18 18.46
C THR A 39 4.14 -10.79 17.87
N GLU A 40 5.39 -10.34 17.90
CA GLU A 40 5.85 -9.04 17.37
C GLU A 40 6.21 -9.10 15.88
N CYS A 41 6.46 -10.30 15.34
CA CYS A 41 6.71 -10.47 13.91
C CYS A 41 5.42 -10.76 13.15
N ASN A 42 5.27 -10.16 11.96
CA ASN A 42 4.17 -10.47 11.05
C ASN A 42 4.57 -11.62 10.11
N PRO A 43 4.09 -12.85 10.31
CA PRO A 43 4.50 -14.00 9.50
C PRO A 43 3.97 -13.93 8.06
N LEU A 44 2.96 -13.09 7.78
CA LEU A 44 2.50 -12.85 6.41
C LEU A 44 3.44 -11.90 5.66
N TRP A 45 4.25 -11.14 6.40
CA TRP A 45 5.25 -10.25 5.86
C TRP A 45 6.66 -10.79 6.13
N GLU A 46 7.11 -11.66 5.22
CA GLU A 46 8.47 -12.18 5.27
C GLU A 46 9.48 -11.11 4.85
N ALA A 47 10.62 -11.02 5.54
CA ALA A 47 11.63 -9.98 5.36
C ALA A 47 12.18 -9.84 3.92
N TRP A 48 12.12 -10.91 3.10
CA TRP A 48 12.57 -10.88 1.71
C TRP A 48 11.65 -10.14 0.74
N ARG A 49 10.41 -9.81 1.15
CA ARG A 49 9.45 -9.12 0.27
C ARG A 49 9.77 -7.63 0.07
N GLY A 50 10.74 -7.08 0.81
CA GLY A 50 11.30 -5.73 0.65
C GLY A 50 10.39 -4.59 1.09
N GLY A 51 10.97 -3.51 1.62
CA GLY A 51 10.21 -2.37 2.16
C GLY A 51 10.21 -2.34 3.69
N SER A 52 9.94 -1.17 4.25
CA SER A 52 9.98 -0.93 5.69
C SER A 52 8.57 -0.78 6.23
N ALA A 53 8.24 -1.63 7.20
CA ALA A 53 7.02 -1.46 7.96
C ALA A 53 7.13 -0.18 8.81
N PRO A 54 6.03 0.57 8.97
CA PRO A 54 6.02 1.68 9.91
C PRO A 54 6.26 1.14 11.33
N ALA A 55 7.11 1.83 12.08
CA ALA A 55 7.38 1.51 13.49
C ALA A 55 6.11 1.69 14.32
N ASP A 56 5.95 0.86 15.35
CA ASP A 56 4.88 0.93 16.35
C ASP A 56 3.45 0.79 15.81
N GLN A 57 3.30 0.38 14.55
CA GLN A 57 2.02 0.12 13.92
C GLN A 57 1.75 -1.38 13.90
N HIS A 58 0.46 -1.72 14.02
CA HIS A 58 0.00 -3.11 14.09
C HIS A 58 -1.14 -3.36 13.11
N CYS A 59 -1.38 -4.63 12.79
CA CYS A 59 -2.44 -5.02 11.87
C CYS A 59 -3.83 -4.52 12.29
N ALA A 60 -4.10 -4.37 13.60
CA ALA A 60 -5.36 -3.84 14.12
C ALA A 60 -5.70 -2.41 13.62
N GLY A 61 -4.69 -1.56 13.41
CA GLY A 61 -4.91 -0.18 12.94
C GLY A 61 -4.99 -0.07 11.41
N CYS A 62 -4.76 -1.16 10.69
CA CYS A 62 -4.62 -1.13 9.25
C CYS A 62 -5.98 -1.10 8.55
N ALA A 63 -6.15 -0.22 7.57
CA ALA A 63 -7.35 -0.11 6.74
C ALA A 63 -7.71 -1.38 5.95
N TRP A 64 -6.79 -2.36 5.87
CA TRP A 64 -6.98 -3.65 5.20
C TRP A 64 -7.46 -4.75 6.14
N GLN A 65 -7.45 -4.50 7.46
CA GLN A 65 -7.96 -5.42 8.44
C GLN A 65 -9.50 -5.39 8.42
N TYR A 66 -10.11 -6.55 8.57
CA TYR A 66 -11.55 -6.68 8.74
C TYR A 66 -11.89 -7.90 9.58
N MET A 67 -13.06 -7.89 10.21
CA MET A 67 -13.59 -9.04 10.94
C MET A 67 -14.45 -9.92 10.02
N GLY A 68 -14.16 -11.22 9.96
CA GLY A 68 -14.99 -12.13 9.16
C GLY A 68 -14.67 -13.62 9.30
N GLY A 69 -15.47 -14.45 8.64
CA GLY A 69 -15.32 -15.91 8.60
C GLY A 69 -16.65 -16.66 8.71
N ARG A 70 -16.64 -17.96 8.40
CA ARG A 70 -17.77 -18.86 8.69
C ARG A 70 -17.68 -19.25 10.18
N GLY A 71 -18.48 -18.61 11.04
CA GLY A 71 -18.46 -18.79 12.49
C GLY A 71 -18.17 -17.50 13.25
N ARG A 72 -17.51 -17.59 14.41
CA ARG A 72 -17.08 -16.41 15.17
C ARG A 72 -16.18 -15.53 14.27
N PRO A 73 -16.50 -14.24 14.08
CA PRO A 73 -15.64 -13.36 13.30
C PRO A 73 -14.25 -13.29 13.90
N VAL A 74 -13.23 -13.38 13.04
CA VAL A 74 -11.82 -13.23 13.41
C VAL A 74 -11.18 -12.16 12.54
N SER A 75 -10.10 -11.58 13.04
CA SER A 75 -9.29 -10.59 12.33
C SER A 75 -8.67 -11.21 11.07
N ARG A 76 -8.85 -10.53 9.93
CA ARG A 76 -8.40 -10.96 8.61
C ARG A 76 -7.87 -9.78 7.82
N CYS A 77 -7.03 -10.06 6.82
CA CYS A 77 -6.44 -9.02 5.97
C CYS A 77 -6.86 -9.15 4.51
N HIS A 78 -7.40 -8.08 3.93
CA HIS A 78 -7.74 -8.03 2.51
C HIS A 78 -6.49 -8.13 1.60
N ARG A 79 -5.33 -7.58 2.00
CA ARG A 79 -4.04 -7.72 1.27
C ARG A 79 -3.70 -9.17 1.02
N PHE A 80 -3.73 -9.97 2.09
CA PHE A 80 -3.35 -11.38 2.06
C PHE A 80 -4.54 -12.30 1.78
N ARG A 81 -5.42 -11.92 0.84
CA ARG A 81 -6.54 -12.75 0.35
C ARG A 81 -7.44 -13.32 1.47
N GLY A 82 -7.66 -12.55 2.54
CA GLY A 82 -8.48 -12.95 3.68
C GLY A 82 -7.79 -13.89 4.68
N ALA A 83 -6.45 -13.98 4.62
CA ALA A 83 -5.65 -14.64 5.65
C ALA A 83 -6.02 -14.11 7.03
N ARG A 84 -6.01 -15.00 8.03
CA ARG A 84 -6.17 -14.62 9.43
C ARG A 84 -4.93 -13.83 9.86
N VAL A 85 -5.16 -12.78 10.63
CA VAL A 85 -4.08 -11.98 11.22
C VAL A 85 -4.28 -11.88 12.73
N ASP A 86 -3.16 -11.81 13.45
CA ASP A 86 -3.21 -11.32 14.82
C ASP A 86 -3.28 -9.79 14.80
N GLU A 87 -4.07 -9.23 15.70
CA GLU A 87 -4.24 -7.78 15.84
C GLU A 87 -2.94 -7.09 16.26
N ASN A 88 -2.08 -7.81 17.00
CA ASN A 88 -0.82 -7.31 17.54
C ASN A 88 0.39 -7.62 16.65
N TRP A 89 0.21 -8.24 15.48
CA TRP A 89 1.31 -8.39 14.55
C TRP A 89 1.76 -7.01 14.05
N ALA A 90 3.08 -6.80 14.02
CA ALA A 90 3.66 -5.61 13.41
C ALA A 90 3.09 -5.37 12.01
N ALA A 91 2.92 -4.11 11.67
CA ALA A 91 2.41 -3.70 10.38
C ALA A 91 3.34 -4.17 9.25
N CYS A 92 2.82 -4.28 8.03
CA CYS A 92 3.65 -4.51 6.84
C CYS A 92 3.90 -3.19 6.11
N PRO A 93 4.80 -3.11 5.12
CA PRO A 93 5.06 -1.87 4.37
C PRO A 93 3.87 -1.31 3.59
N ALA A 94 2.79 -2.08 3.43
CA ALA A 94 1.54 -1.62 2.82
C ALA A 94 0.51 -1.12 3.83
N PHE A 95 0.91 -0.94 5.09
CA PHE A 95 0.08 -0.36 6.12
C PHE A 95 -0.45 1.00 5.70
N ILE A 96 -1.73 1.19 5.93
CA ILE A 96 -2.42 2.47 5.87
C ILE A 96 -3.25 2.53 7.14
N ALA A 97 -3.09 3.59 7.94
CA ALA A 97 -3.95 3.81 9.09
C ALA A 97 -5.39 4.00 8.61
N THR A 98 -6.36 3.49 9.36
CA THR A 98 -7.77 3.54 8.92
C THR A 98 -8.24 4.97 8.66
N GLU A 99 -7.78 5.91 9.48
CA GLU A 99 -8.01 7.34 9.39
C GLU A 99 -7.32 8.02 8.20
N ASP A 100 -6.21 7.46 7.70
CA ASP A 100 -5.46 8.01 6.57
C ASP A 100 -6.01 7.54 5.21
N LEU A 101 -6.89 6.53 5.20
CA LEU A 101 -7.48 6.02 3.97
C LEU A 101 -8.49 7.04 3.39
N SER A 102 -8.07 7.77 2.35
CA SER A 102 -8.91 8.75 1.65
C SER A 102 -9.04 8.48 0.15
N CYS A 103 -10.23 8.78 -0.39
CA CYS A 103 -10.47 8.81 -1.84
C CYS A 103 -9.65 9.90 -2.54
N ASP A 104 -9.30 10.98 -1.84
CA ASP A 104 -8.60 12.14 -2.42
C ASP A 104 -7.12 11.82 -2.78
N ASP A 105 -6.55 10.76 -2.21
CA ASP A 105 -5.22 10.24 -2.56
C ASP A 105 -5.28 9.32 -3.80
N CYS A 106 -6.15 8.31 -3.75
CA CYS A 106 -6.08 7.22 -4.71
C CYS A 106 -7.03 7.38 -5.92
N GLY A 107 -8.23 7.94 -5.71
CA GLY A 107 -9.30 7.97 -6.71
C GLY A 107 -9.65 6.61 -7.33
N ALA A 108 -9.32 5.50 -6.65
CA ALA A 108 -9.21 4.19 -7.29
C ALA A 108 -10.53 3.71 -7.92
N CYS A 109 -11.66 3.84 -7.19
CA CYS A 109 -12.98 3.47 -7.70
C CYS A 109 -13.49 4.39 -8.83
N CYS A 110 -12.99 5.62 -8.89
CA CYS A 110 -13.33 6.60 -9.92
C CYS A 110 -12.51 6.42 -11.20
N ARG A 111 -11.42 5.66 -11.15
CA ARG A 111 -10.53 5.35 -12.26
C ARG A 111 -10.98 4.08 -13.00
N GLU A 112 -10.04 3.37 -13.63
CA GLU A 112 -10.26 2.12 -14.38
C GLU A 112 -10.72 0.91 -13.52
N ALA A 113 -10.89 1.06 -12.21
CA ALA A 113 -11.28 -0.06 -11.35
C ALA A 113 -12.69 -0.59 -11.64
N PHE A 114 -13.64 0.28 -11.96
CA PHE A 114 -15.04 -0.08 -12.21
C PHE A 114 -15.52 0.55 -13.50
N HIS A 115 -16.23 -0.24 -14.32
CA HIS A 115 -16.75 0.25 -15.61
C HIS A 115 -18.11 0.93 -15.45
N VAL A 116 -19.00 0.36 -14.63
CA VAL A 116 -20.38 0.83 -14.47
C VAL A 116 -20.63 1.34 -13.06
N VAL A 117 -21.24 2.52 -12.95
CA VAL A 117 -21.82 3.03 -11.70
C VAL A 117 -23.29 3.28 -11.96
N GLU A 118 -24.13 2.38 -11.46
CA GLU A 118 -25.58 2.49 -11.58
C GLU A 118 -26.10 3.63 -10.71
N LEU A 119 -27.03 4.39 -11.26
CA LEU A 119 -27.70 5.52 -10.64
C LEU A 119 -29.17 5.17 -10.44
N SER A 120 -29.60 5.16 -9.18
CA SER A 120 -31.02 4.96 -8.85
C SER A 120 -31.89 6.02 -9.55
N PRO A 121 -33.13 5.68 -9.95
CA PRO A 121 -34.05 6.67 -10.50
C PRO A 121 -34.28 7.90 -9.61
N ARG A 122 -34.11 7.78 -8.29
CA ARG A 122 -34.27 8.89 -7.33
C ARG A 122 -32.94 9.49 -6.85
N ASP A 123 -31.83 9.18 -7.52
CA ASP A 123 -30.53 9.75 -7.19
C ASP A 123 -30.51 11.25 -7.55
N PRO A 124 -30.29 12.17 -6.59
CA PRO A 124 -30.22 13.61 -6.86
C PRO A 124 -29.18 13.99 -7.91
N PHE A 125 -28.12 13.19 -8.04
CA PHE A 125 -27.08 13.42 -9.05
C PHE A 125 -27.66 13.40 -10.47
N ARG A 126 -28.68 12.58 -10.75
CA ARG A 126 -29.33 12.53 -12.08
C ARG A 126 -29.99 13.86 -12.46
N ALA A 127 -30.57 14.56 -11.49
CA ALA A 127 -31.19 15.85 -11.70
C ALA A 127 -30.15 16.98 -11.76
N ALA A 128 -29.09 16.89 -10.96
CA ALA A 128 -28.03 17.90 -10.91
C ALA A 128 -27.12 17.87 -12.14
N ARG A 129 -26.77 16.66 -12.63
CA ARG A 129 -25.81 16.43 -13.71
C ARG A 129 -26.37 15.49 -14.79
N PRO A 130 -27.50 15.83 -15.45
CA PRO A 130 -28.08 14.99 -16.49
C PRO A 130 -27.15 14.80 -17.69
N ASP A 131 -26.23 15.74 -17.92
CA ASP A 131 -25.18 15.68 -18.93
C ASP A 131 -24.22 14.49 -18.75
N LEU A 132 -24.03 14.04 -17.51
CA LEU A 132 -23.12 12.95 -17.14
C LEU A 132 -23.80 11.58 -17.03
N VAL A 133 -25.09 11.48 -17.34
CA VAL A 133 -25.87 10.24 -17.22
C VAL A 133 -26.16 9.67 -18.61
N GLU A 134 -26.00 8.36 -18.75
CA GLU A 134 -26.43 7.62 -19.94
C GLU A 134 -27.33 6.45 -19.56
N GLN A 135 -27.98 5.86 -20.56
CA GLN A 135 -28.77 4.65 -20.39
C GLN A 135 -28.03 3.46 -20.99
N GLU A 136 -27.89 2.40 -20.20
CA GLU A 136 -27.28 1.14 -20.60
C GLU A 136 -28.19 0.01 -20.09
N ASP A 137 -28.63 -0.87 -20.99
CA ASP A 137 -29.53 -2.01 -20.68
C ASP A 137 -30.76 -1.62 -19.84
N GLY A 138 -31.36 -0.46 -20.13
CA GLY A 138 -32.54 0.06 -19.41
C GLY A 138 -32.25 0.65 -18.03
N ARG A 139 -30.98 0.78 -17.64
CA ARG A 139 -30.54 1.38 -16.38
C ARG A 139 -29.90 2.73 -16.63
N HIS A 140 -29.91 3.60 -15.62
CA HIS A 140 -29.16 4.85 -15.68
C HIS A 140 -27.79 4.62 -15.08
N VAL A 141 -26.75 4.96 -15.83
CA VAL A 141 -25.37 4.79 -15.41
C VAL A 141 -24.60 6.10 -15.56
N LEU A 142 -23.59 6.28 -14.72
CA LEU A 142 -22.66 7.40 -14.84
C LEU A 142 -21.75 7.15 -16.05
N LYS A 143 -21.73 8.09 -16.99
CA LYS A 143 -20.85 8.05 -18.16
C LYS A 143 -19.40 7.87 -17.76
N ARG A 144 -18.61 7.19 -18.59
CA ARG A 144 -17.15 7.15 -18.47
C ARG A 144 -16.50 7.97 -19.57
N ASN A 145 -15.38 8.63 -19.25
CA ASN A 145 -14.61 9.35 -20.26
C ASN A 145 -13.79 8.37 -21.14
N ALA A 146 -13.10 8.89 -22.15
CA ALA A 146 -12.30 8.07 -23.08
C ALA A 146 -11.17 7.24 -22.40
N GLN A 147 -10.78 7.59 -21.17
CA GLN A 147 -9.78 6.87 -20.38
C GLN A 147 -10.43 5.83 -19.44
N GLY A 148 -11.76 5.68 -19.49
CA GLY A 148 -12.51 4.81 -18.59
C GLY A 148 -12.69 5.39 -17.18
N TRP A 149 -12.42 6.68 -16.98
CA TRP A 149 -12.54 7.33 -15.67
C TRP A 149 -13.90 8.01 -15.50
N CYS A 150 -14.26 8.24 -14.24
CA CYS A 150 -15.39 9.07 -13.85
C CYS A 150 -15.17 10.50 -14.37
N PRO A 151 -16.17 11.11 -15.03
CA PRO A 151 -16.06 12.45 -15.59
C PRO A 151 -15.88 13.53 -14.52
N CYS A 152 -16.32 13.26 -13.28
CA CYS A 152 -16.12 14.18 -12.15
C CYS A 152 -14.71 14.07 -11.54
N LEU A 153 -13.88 13.12 -11.96
CA LEU A 153 -12.55 12.91 -11.39
C LEU A 153 -11.55 13.90 -11.96
N SER A 154 -10.88 14.65 -11.10
CA SER A 154 -9.80 15.56 -11.45
C SER A 154 -8.48 15.07 -10.85
N ARG A 155 -7.43 15.00 -11.67
CA ARG A 155 -6.06 14.74 -11.20
C ARG A 155 -5.44 16.05 -10.71
N THR A 156 -4.94 16.06 -9.48
CA THR A 156 -4.26 17.21 -8.87
C THR A 156 -2.77 16.90 -8.68
N SER A 157 -1.99 17.87 -8.20
CA SER A 157 -0.59 17.64 -7.82
C SER A 157 -0.46 16.65 -6.66
N CYS A 158 -1.48 16.55 -5.81
CA CYS A 158 -1.46 15.77 -4.58
C CYS A 158 -2.28 14.45 -4.67
N GLY A 159 -2.90 14.14 -5.81
CA GLY A 159 -3.72 12.93 -5.94
C GLY A 159 -4.88 13.06 -6.93
N PHE A 160 -6.03 12.53 -6.54
CA PHE A 160 -7.23 12.48 -7.37
C PHE A 160 -8.43 12.94 -6.56
N ARG A 161 -9.12 14.00 -7.00
CA ARG A 161 -10.25 14.58 -6.26
C ARG A 161 -11.51 14.56 -7.10
N CYS A 162 -12.66 14.31 -6.47
CA CYS A 162 -13.95 14.48 -7.12
C CYS A 162 -14.32 15.97 -7.19
N GLY A 163 -14.61 16.49 -8.38
CA GLY A 163 -15.13 17.84 -8.56
C GLY A 163 -16.56 18.03 -8.04
N GLU A 164 -17.32 16.93 -7.93
CA GLU A 164 -18.73 16.91 -7.49
C GLU A 164 -18.87 16.18 -6.14
N TYR A 165 -17.94 16.39 -5.21
CA TYR A 165 -17.89 15.62 -3.97
C TYR A 165 -19.16 15.75 -3.12
N GLU A 166 -19.71 16.96 -3.01
CA GLU A 166 -20.95 17.22 -2.24
C GLU A 166 -22.18 16.58 -2.88
N GLN A 167 -22.27 16.64 -4.21
CA GLN A 167 -23.41 16.14 -4.96
C GLN A 167 -23.23 14.69 -5.44
N ARG A 168 -22.16 14.01 -5.00
CA ARG A 168 -21.78 12.68 -5.47
C ARG A 168 -22.97 11.70 -5.49
N PRO A 169 -23.05 10.81 -6.50
CA PRO A 169 -24.06 9.76 -6.56
C PRO A 169 -24.12 8.95 -5.26
N ARG A 170 -25.30 8.42 -4.93
CA ARG A 170 -25.49 7.59 -3.72
C ARG A 170 -24.56 6.39 -3.73
N THR A 171 -24.40 5.72 -4.87
CA THR A 171 -23.45 4.62 -5.04
C THR A 171 -22.01 4.99 -4.64
N CYS A 172 -21.58 6.23 -4.91
CA CYS A 172 -20.27 6.73 -4.50
C CYS A 172 -20.21 7.17 -3.03
N ARG A 173 -21.34 7.62 -2.47
CA ARG A 173 -21.47 8.06 -1.09
C ARG A 173 -21.49 6.89 -0.10
N ASP A 174 -22.20 5.84 -0.48
CA ASP A 174 -22.43 4.65 0.33
C ASP A 174 -21.27 3.64 0.21
N PHE A 175 -20.28 3.94 -0.62
CA PHE A 175 -19.09 3.11 -0.81
C PHE A 175 -18.23 3.09 0.46
N THR A 176 -18.09 1.92 1.07
CA THR A 176 -17.32 1.74 2.31
C THR A 176 -15.82 1.68 2.01
N LEU A 177 -15.07 2.65 2.55
CA LEU A 177 -13.60 2.66 2.54
C LEU A 177 -13.05 1.44 3.28
N GLY A 178 -11.94 0.88 2.83
CA GLY A 178 -11.32 -0.31 3.43
C GLY A 178 -12.03 -1.64 3.13
N SER A 179 -13.22 -1.60 2.54
CA SER A 179 -13.94 -2.82 2.13
C SER A 179 -13.18 -3.64 1.09
N ALA A 180 -13.61 -4.90 0.89
CA ALA A 180 -13.08 -5.77 -0.16
C ALA A 180 -13.10 -5.09 -1.55
N ASN A 181 -14.17 -4.36 -1.87
CA ASN A 181 -14.30 -3.62 -3.13
C ASN A 181 -13.34 -2.43 -3.21
N CYS A 182 -13.12 -1.72 -2.09
CA CYS A 182 -12.13 -0.65 -2.01
C CYS A 182 -10.71 -1.18 -2.28
N CYS A 183 -10.35 -2.28 -1.62
CA CYS A 183 -9.07 -2.95 -1.82
C CYS A 183 -8.92 -3.42 -3.27
N GLU A 184 -9.94 -4.07 -3.82
CA GLU A 184 -9.91 -4.53 -5.21
C GLU A 184 -9.72 -3.37 -6.19
N ALA A 185 -10.41 -2.26 -5.99
CA ALA A 185 -10.21 -1.06 -6.81
C ALA A 185 -8.76 -0.57 -6.75
N ARG A 186 -8.16 -0.54 -5.56
CA ARG A 186 -6.75 -0.16 -5.37
C ARG A 186 -5.77 -1.12 -6.03
N ARG A 187 -6.06 -2.44 -6.13
CA ARG A 187 -5.25 -3.40 -6.92
C ARG A 187 -5.18 -2.97 -8.37
N ARG A 188 -6.35 -2.74 -8.95
CA ARG A 188 -6.52 -2.49 -10.38
C ARG A 188 -5.75 -1.25 -10.83
N VAL A 189 -5.63 -0.26 -9.94
CA VAL A 189 -4.94 1.01 -10.23
C VAL A 189 -3.49 1.09 -9.74
N GLY A 190 -2.94 -0.02 -9.20
CA GLY A 190 -1.57 -0.07 -8.71
C GLY A 190 -1.29 0.73 -7.43
N ARG A 191 -2.33 1.07 -6.64
CA ARG A 191 -2.22 1.84 -5.37
C ARG A 191 -2.00 0.95 -4.14
N THR A 192 -1.71 -0.32 -4.37
CA THR A 192 -1.52 -1.36 -3.35
C THR A 192 -2.84 -1.78 -2.69
N PRO A 193 -3.07 -3.09 -2.60
CA PRO A 193 -3.52 -3.69 -1.36
C PRO A 193 -2.65 -4.85 -0.97
#